data_AF-A0AAV1FQU0-F1
#
_entry.id   AF-A0AAV1FQU0-F1
#
_cell.length_a   1.000
_cell.length_b   1.000
_cell.length_c   1.000
_cell.angle_alpha   90.00
_cell.angle_beta   90.00
_cell.angle_gamma   90.00
#
_symmetry.space_group_name_H-M   'P 1'
#
loop_
_entity.id
_entity.type
_entity.pdbx_description
1 polymer ?
#
loop_
_entity_poly.entity_id
_entity_poly.type
_entity_poly.pdbx_seq_one_letter_code
_entity_poly.pdbx_strand_id
1 'polypeptide(L)'
;MPCQSVVNGCHLVVLLLSWLGPSTGVKHTDCAHAADRCEQTTNSSTGLKEVVLVIQSQRNSYHARRASQRKAGILQQAAELGQGVPVVLLLHELSDYDGYWSILPALPHLSTTYGRSAAWFFFLEEETRISLSALLHVLNRYPAQKEWFLAKRLHDEEASIIHHYAFSEDPASFGYPDPAAGWALSKPLLQRLAERVQLQPLKSDFTIDLKHEIALFIWEEGKGPRLTAVPEFCTETRENCATTFTTYLPSCGDPVVKKNVFVAVKTCQKFHSERVPVVKATWEKDAAFIEYYSDVSDASIPTISLGVPNTERGHCGKTFAILRRFLSGAVPKADWLLIVDDDTLISLPRLRRLLCCYNPKEAVSLGERYGFGLVQKGYSYTTGGGG
;
A
#
# COMPACT_ATOMS: atom_id res chain seq x y z
N MET A 1 -14.20 21.85 7.95
CA MET A 1 -15.45 22.20 8.68
C MET A 1 -16.13 23.35 7.94
N PRO A 2 -17.47 23.37 7.84
CA PRO A 2 -18.39 23.37 8.97
C PRO A 2 -19.24 22.10 9.11
N CYS A 3 -19.48 21.71 10.37
CA CYS A 3 -20.42 20.68 10.80
C CYS A 3 -21.75 21.34 11.20
N GLN A 4 -22.88 20.74 10.80
CA GLN A 4 -24.19 21.01 11.39
C GLN A 4 -24.74 19.72 12.01
N SER A 5 -25.29 19.87 13.21
CA SER A 5 -25.94 18.84 14.01
C SER A 5 -27.38 18.60 13.56
N VAL A 6 -27.82 17.34 13.48
CA VAL A 6 -29.23 16.97 13.64
C VAL A 6 -29.31 15.66 14.43
N VAL A 7 -30.07 15.67 15.51
CA VAL A 7 -30.47 14.51 16.30
C VAL A 7 -31.98 14.37 16.17
N ASN A 8 -32.48 13.21 15.74
CA ASN A 8 -33.47 12.40 16.48
C ASN A 8 -34.01 11.20 15.69
N GLY A 9 -33.90 10.02 16.31
CA GLY A 9 -34.97 9.03 16.53
C GLY A 9 -35.62 8.31 15.36
N CYS A 10 -35.46 6.97 15.28
CA CYS A 10 -36.62 6.05 15.31
C CYS A 10 -36.23 4.56 15.46
N HIS A 11 -36.94 3.94 16.41
CA HIS A 11 -37.40 2.55 16.56
C HIS A 11 -36.64 1.36 15.95
N LEU A 12 -36.11 0.54 16.86
CA LEU A 12 -35.70 -0.85 16.69
C LEU A 12 -36.95 -1.75 16.57
N VAL A 13 -37.08 -2.52 15.50
CA VAL A 13 -38.03 -3.65 15.38
C VAL A 13 -37.20 -4.93 15.26
N VAL A 14 -37.29 -5.79 16.28
CA VAL A 14 -36.70 -7.13 16.31
C VAL A 14 -37.72 -8.11 15.77
N LEU A 15 -37.40 -8.80 14.68
CA LEU A 15 -38.17 -9.95 14.18
C LEU A 15 -37.32 -11.21 14.37
N LEU A 16 -37.71 -12.00 15.39
CA LEU A 16 -37.27 -13.37 15.63
C LEU A 16 -38.08 -14.30 14.71
N LEU A 17 -37.42 -15.00 13.79
CA LEU A 17 -38.00 -16.13 13.06
C LEU A 17 -37.22 -17.40 13.40
N SER A 18 -37.86 -18.22 14.24
CA SER A 18 -37.49 -19.59 14.55
C SER A 18 -37.81 -20.53 13.39
N TRP A 19 -36.85 -21.35 12.97
CA TRP A 19 -37.06 -22.50 12.08
C TRP A 19 -36.66 -23.79 12.80
N LEU A 20 -37.61 -24.72 12.90
CA LEU A 20 -37.44 -26.11 13.32
C LEU A 20 -37.22 -26.99 12.07
N GLY A 21 -36.36 -28.01 12.18
CA GLY A 21 -36.01 -28.97 11.11
C GLY A 21 -37.16 -29.95 10.71
N PRO A 22 -36.90 -31.05 9.97
CA PRO A 22 -35.81 -32.00 10.22
C PRO A 22 -35.11 -32.65 9.00
N SER A 23 -34.06 -33.42 9.34
CA SER A 23 -33.27 -34.39 8.55
C SER A 23 -34.07 -35.42 7.73
N THR A 24 -33.53 -35.84 6.58
CA THR A 24 -33.20 -37.26 6.25
C THR A 24 -32.69 -37.42 4.81
N GLY A 25 -31.77 -38.38 4.60
CA GLY A 25 -31.73 -39.17 3.36
C GLY A 25 -30.46 -39.12 2.51
N VAL A 26 -29.52 -40.03 2.80
CA VAL A 26 -28.46 -40.48 1.88
C VAL A 26 -29.09 -41.29 0.74
N LYS A 27 -28.73 -41.02 -0.53
CA LYS A 27 -28.79 -42.00 -1.63
C LYS A 27 -27.61 -41.81 -2.60
N HIS A 28 -26.78 -42.85 -2.68
CA HIS A 28 -25.89 -43.13 -3.79
C HIS A 28 -26.69 -43.56 -5.03
N THR A 29 -26.29 -43.06 -6.20
CA THR A 29 -26.50 -43.74 -7.49
C THR A 29 -25.34 -43.41 -8.41
N ASP A 30 -24.61 -44.46 -8.77
CA ASP A 30 -23.63 -44.52 -9.85
C ASP A 30 -24.29 -44.60 -11.24
N CYS A 31 -23.43 -44.39 -12.26
CA CYS A 31 -23.56 -44.67 -13.69
C CYS A 31 -24.19 -43.58 -14.57
N ALA A 32 -23.40 -42.97 -15.45
CA ALA A 32 -23.11 -43.53 -16.78
C ALA A 32 -22.26 -42.58 -17.64
N HIS A 33 -21.35 -43.17 -18.40
CA HIS A 33 -20.50 -42.53 -19.40
C HIS A 33 -21.29 -41.72 -20.44
N ALA A 34 -21.00 -40.43 -20.55
CA ALA A 34 -21.19 -39.66 -21.77
C ALA A 34 -19.83 -39.05 -22.13
N ALA A 35 -19.29 -39.48 -23.28
CA ALA A 35 -18.06 -38.94 -23.83
C ALA A 35 -18.34 -37.53 -24.36
N ASP A 36 -18.16 -36.53 -23.49
CA ASP A 36 -18.07 -35.14 -23.94
C ASP A 36 -16.79 -34.99 -24.76
N ARG A 37 -16.98 -34.70 -26.06
CA ARG A 37 -15.95 -34.13 -26.92
C ARG A 37 -15.51 -32.83 -26.28
N CYS A 38 -14.40 -32.90 -25.55
CA CYS A 38 -13.67 -31.72 -25.12
C CYS A 38 -13.21 -30.99 -26.39
N GLU A 39 -13.90 -29.91 -26.74
CA GLU A 39 -13.38 -28.91 -27.66
C GLU A 39 -12.01 -28.50 -27.12
N GLN A 40 -10.96 -28.89 -27.83
CA GLN A 40 -9.62 -28.39 -27.61
C GLN A 40 -9.65 -26.89 -27.92
N THR A 41 -9.96 -26.10 -26.89
CA THR A 41 -9.62 -24.69 -26.86
C THR A 41 -8.13 -24.62 -27.06
N THR A 42 -7.72 -24.17 -28.23
CA THR A 42 -6.33 -23.85 -28.55
C THR A 42 -5.88 -22.77 -27.57
N ASN A 43 -5.27 -23.18 -26.45
CA ASN A 43 -4.62 -22.27 -25.52
C ASN A 43 -3.48 -21.58 -26.29
N SER A 44 -3.77 -20.41 -26.85
CA SER A 44 -2.74 -19.53 -27.39
C SER A 44 -1.81 -19.17 -26.25
N SER A 45 -0.54 -19.55 -26.34
CA SER A 45 0.45 -19.18 -25.34
C SER A 45 0.58 -17.65 -25.30
N THR A 46 0.39 -17.07 -24.11
CA THR A 46 0.58 -15.64 -23.85
C THR A 46 1.99 -15.24 -24.24
N GLY A 47 2.10 -14.33 -25.21
CA GLY A 47 3.34 -13.71 -25.60
C GLY A 47 3.68 -12.47 -24.75
N LEU A 48 4.95 -12.05 -24.79
CA LEU A 48 5.40 -10.89 -24.00
C LEU A 48 4.68 -9.57 -24.37
N LYS A 49 4.25 -9.43 -25.62
CA LYS A 49 3.47 -8.28 -26.10
C LYS A 49 2.08 -8.17 -25.45
N GLU A 50 1.57 -9.26 -24.89
CA GLU A 50 0.26 -9.34 -24.22
C GLU A 50 0.38 -9.12 -22.71
N VAL A 51 1.58 -8.82 -22.19
CA VAL A 51 1.82 -8.52 -20.78
C VAL A 51 2.06 -7.02 -20.61
N VAL A 52 1.25 -6.41 -19.74
CA VAL A 52 1.44 -5.03 -19.29
C VAL A 52 2.11 -5.05 -17.91
N LEU A 53 3.30 -4.48 -17.82
CA LEU A 53 4.08 -4.35 -16.58
C LEU A 53 3.84 -2.96 -15.99
N VAL A 54 3.31 -2.89 -14.77
CA VAL A 54 2.96 -1.63 -14.09
C VAL A 54 3.88 -1.44 -12.88
N ILE A 55 4.88 -0.57 -13.03
CA ILE A 55 5.83 -0.24 -11.96
C ILE A 55 5.19 0.80 -11.03
N GLN A 56 4.86 0.37 -9.81
CA GLN A 56 4.41 1.22 -8.72
C GLN A 56 5.55 2.18 -8.34
N SER A 57 5.41 3.43 -8.74
CA SER A 57 6.47 4.44 -8.70
C SER A 57 5.87 5.81 -8.34
N GLN A 58 6.73 6.74 -7.93
CA GLN A 58 6.35 8.06 -7.44
C GLN A 58 7.10 9.17 -8.21
N ARG A 59 6.52 10.38 -8.24
CA ARG A 59 7.07 11.53 -9.00
C ARG A 59 8.37 12.10 -8.46
N ASN A 60 8.67 11.87 -7.18
CA ASN A 60 9.93 12.35 -6.59
C ASN A 60 11.13 11.82 -7.40
N SER A 61 12.15 12.65 -7.60
CA SER A 61 13.27 12.35 -8.50
C SER A 61 13.99 11.03 -8.17
N TYR A 62 14.08 10.70 -6.89
CA TYR A 62 14.68 9.44 -6.42
C TYR A 62 13.90 8.22 -6.94
N HIS A 63 12.58 8.19 -6.73
CA HIS A 63 11.72 7.09 -7.17
C HIS A 63 11.58 7.05 -8.70
N ALA A 64 11.36 8.20 -9.35
CA ALA A 64 11.21 8.28 -10.79
C ALA A 64 12.46 7.75 -11.54
N ARG A 65 13.66 8.06 -11.04
CA ARG A 65 14.92 7.53 -11.59
C ARG A 65 15.01 6.01 -11.46
N ARG A 66 14.68 5.45 -10.29
CA ARG A 66 14.71 3.99 -10.07
C ARG A 66 13.71 3.27 -10.95
N ALA A 67 12.49 3.79 -11.03
CA ALA A 67 11.44 3.27 -11.89
C ALA A 67 11.85 3.30 -13.37
N SER A 68 12.50 4.38 -13.81
CA SER A 68 13.05 4.49 -15.17
C SER A 68 14.15 3.48 -15.44
N GLN A 69 15.06 3.26 -14.50
CA GLN A 69 16.11 2.23 -14.58
C GLN A 69 15.50 0.82 -14.65
N ARG A 70 14.48 0.54 -13.83
CA ARG A 70 13.76 -0.72 -13.83
C ARG A 70 13.09 -0.97 -15.19
N LYS A 71 12.41 0.03 -15.73
CA LYS A 71 11.79 0.00 -17.05
C LYS A 71 12.81 -0.26 -18.16
N ALA A 72 13.94 0.44 -18.15
CA ALA A 72 15.01 0.22 -19.12
C ALA A 72 15.56 -1.22 -19.06
N GLY A 73 15.79 -1.76 -17.86
CA GLY A 73 16.26 -3.14 -17.68
C GLY A 73 15.25 -4.19 -18.18
N ILE A 74 13.95 -3.97 -17.96
CA ILE A 74 12.88 -4.84 -18.49
C ILE A 74 12.88 -4.81 -20.02
N LEU A 75 12.95 -3.62 -20.62
CA LEU A 75 12.94 -3.48 -22.08
C LEU A 75 14.18 -4.08 -22.73
N GLN A 76 15.35 -3.95 -22.09
CA GLN A 76 16.57 -4.61 -22.53
C GLN A 76 16.42 -6.14 -22.49
N GLN A 77 15.94 -6.70 -21.37
CA GLN A 77 15.71 -8.15 -21.27
C GLN A 77 14.69 -8.65 -22.31
N ALA A 78 13.65 -7.86 -22.61
CA ALA A 78 12.69 -8.19 -23.67
C ALA A 78 13.35 -8.24 -25.06
N ALA A 79 14.25 -7.30 -25.35
CA ALA A 79 15.00 -7.28 -26.62
C ALA A 79 15.92 -8.51 -26.74
N GLU A 80 16.58 -8.91 -25.66
CA GLU A 80 17.45 -10.10 -25.61
C GLU A 80 16.67 -11.41 -25.80
N LEU A 81 15.44 -11.49 -25.28
CA LEU A 81 14.58 -12.66 -25.46
C LEU A 81 14.00 -12.81 -26.88
N GLY A 82 13.90 -11.71 -27.64
CA GLY A 82 13.36 -11.72 -29.00
C GLY A 82 11.87 -12.09 -29.12
N GLN A 83 11.12 -12.16 -28.00
CA GLN A 83 9.71 -12.56 -27.97
C GLN A 83 8.72 -11.37 -28.04
N GLY A 84 9.19 -10.24 -28.55
CA GLY A 84 8.44 -8.97 -28.60
C GLY A 84 8.73 -8.05 -27.42
N VAL A 85 8.08 -6.89 -27.41
CA VAL A 85 8.31 -5.84 -26.40
C VAL A 85 7.03 -5.70 -25.56
N PRO A 86 7.09 -5.86 -24.23
CA PRO A 86 5.95 -5.65 -23.36
C PRO A 86 5.67 -4.15 -23.21
N VAL A 87 4.45 -3.82 -22.81
CA VAL A 87 4.13 -2.45 -22.36
C VAL A 87 4.65 -2.30 -20.93
N VAL A 88 5.49 -1.30 -20.68
CA VAL A 88 6.03 -1.02 -19.33
C VAL A 88 5.64 0.40 -18.90
N LEU A 89 4.79 0.46 -17.88
CA LEU A 89 4.18 1.68 -17.37
C LEU A 89 4.82 2.10 -16.05
N LEU A 90 5.04 3.40 -15.89
CA LEU A 90 5.39 3.99 -14.61
C LEU A 90 4.14 4.64 -14.04
N LEU A 91 3.65 4.16 -12.90
CA LEU A 91 2.37 4.57 -12.33
C LEU A 91 2.25 6.09 -12.17
N HIS A 92 3.34 6.76 -11.80
CA HIS A 92 3.39 8.22 -11.61
C HIS A 92 3.29 9.04 -12.91
N GLU A 93 3.50 8.43 -14.08
CA GLU A 93 3.42 9.07 -15.40
C GLU A 93 2.01 8.92 -16.03
N LEU A 94 1.15 8.05 -15.49
CA LEU A 94 -0.17 7.76 -16.08
C LEU A 94 -1.18 8.91 -15.92
N SER A 95 -1.04 9.72 -14.87
CA SER A 95 -1.96 10.82 -14.57
C SER A 95 -1.32 11.82 -13.60
N ASP A 96 -1.73 13.08 -13.67
CA ASP A 96 -1.44 14.11 -12.66
C ASP A 96 -2.22 13.91 -11.36
N TYR A 97 -3.22 13.02 -11.38
CA TYR A 97 -3.91 12.63 -10.17
C TYR A 97 -3.05 11.68 -9.32
N ASP A 98 -2.61 12.21 -8.18
CA ASP A 98 -1.72 11.53 -7.25
C ASP A 98 -2.27 10.19 -6.73
N GLY A 99 -3.59 10.04 -6.61
CA GLY A 99 -4.25 8.84 -6.04
C GLY A 99 -4.05 7.54 -6.82
N TYR A 100 -3.42 7.56 -8.00
CA TYR A 100 -3.11 6.34 -8.77
C TYR A 100 -2.17 5.39 -8.02
N TRP A 101 -1.41 5.88 -7.05
CA TRP A 101 -0.56 5.04 -6.19
C TRP A 101 -1.32 3.88 -5.53
N SER A 102 -2.62 4.04 -5.25
CA SER A 102 -3.45 2.98 -4.64
C SER A 102 -4.07 2.01 -5.65
N ILE A 103 -3.66 2.07 -6.92
CA ILE A 103 -4.05 1.17 -8.02
C ILE A 103 -5.53 1.19 -8.41
N LEU A 104 -6.48 1.14 -7.47
CA LEU A 104 -7.92 1.14 -7.75
C LEU A 104 -8.33 2.31 -8.67
N PRO A 105 -7.90 3.57 -8.42
CA PRO A 105 -8.26 4.69 -9.29
C PRO A 105 -7.64 4.61 -10.69
N ALA A 106 -6.57 3.80 -10.86
CA ALA A 106 -5.90 3.59 -12.14
C ALA A 106 -6.55 2.47 -12.97
N LEU A 107 -7.32 1.55 -12.37
CA LEU A 107 -7.90 0.40 -13.07
C LEU A 107 -8.77 0.79 -14.28
N PRO A 108 -9.66 1.81 -14.22
CA PRO A 108 -10.43 2.23 -15.38
C PRO A 108 -9.57 2.69 -16.55
N HIS A 109 -8.48 3.42 -16.26
CA HIS A 109 -7.53 3.88 -17.26
C HIS A 109 -6.75 2.72 -17.87
N LEU A 110 -6.25 1.79 -17.04
CA LEU A 110 -5.53 0.58 -17.50
C LEU A 110 -6.42 -0.30 -18.39
N SER A 111 -7.67 -0.53 -17.97
CA SER A 111 -8.65 -1.33 -18.71
C SER A 111 -8.99 -0.72 -20.07
N THR A 112 -9.31 0.58 -20.10
CA THR A 112 -9.68 1.28 -21.34
C THR A 112 -8.52 1.35 -22.33
N THR A 113 -7.30 1.61 -21.83
CA THR A 113 -6.13 1.86 -22.68
C THR A 113 -5.49 0.57 -23.19
N TYR A 114 -5.36 -0.45 -22.32
CA TYR A 114 -4.58 -1.67 -22.63
C TYR A 114 -5.42 -2.95 -22.65
N GLY A 115 -6.68 -2.91 -22.20
CA GLY A 115 -7.53 -4.11 -22.09
C GLY A 115 -7.85 -4.79 -23.42
N ARG A 116 -7.65 -4.14 -24.57
CA ARG A 116 -7.80 -4.79 -25.89
C ARG A 116 -6.62 -5.70 -26.24
N SER A 117 -5.40 -5.28 -25.91
CA SER A 117 -4.15 -5.96 -26.30
C SER A 117 -3.52 -6.81 -25.20
N ALA A 118 -3.83 -6.54 -23.93
CA ALA A 118 -3.27 -7.25 -22.80
C ALA A 118 -4.04 -8.54 -22.48
N ALA A 119 -3.32 -9.62 -22.23
CA ALA A 119 -3.83 -10.82 -21.56
C ALA A 119 -3.62 -10.74 -20.04
N TRP A 120 -2.53 -10.08 -19.61
CA TRP A 120 -2.11 -9.97 -18.22
C TRP A 120 -1.62 -8.58 -17.85
N PHE A 121 -1.89 -8.20 -16.60
CA PHE A 121 -1.35 -7.00 -15.95
C PHE A 121 -0.52 -7.46 -14.75
N PHE A 122 0.78 -7.16 -14.76
CA PHE A 122 1.70 -7.52 -13.70
C PHE A 122 2.19 -6.25 -12.99
N PHE A 123 1.89 -6.13 -11.70
CA PHE A 123 2.23 -5.01 -10.86
C PHE A 123 3.47 -5.34 -10.04
N LEU A 124 4.42 -4.41 -9.97
CA LEU A 124 5.68 -4.57 -9.28
C LEU A 124 6.18 -3.25 -8.70
N GLU A 125 7.00 -3.30 -7.66
CA GLU A 125 7.68 -2.12 -7.12
C GLU A 125 8.93 -1.78 -7.94
N GLU A 126 9.43 -0.56 -7.80
CA GLU A 126 10.68 -0.11 -8.45
C GLU A 126 11.90 -1.01 -8.12
N GLU A 127 11.88 -1.64 -6.93
CA GLU A 127 12.92 -2.52 -6.43
C GLU A 127 12.76 -4.00 -6.76
N THR A 128 11.60 -4.38 -7.29
CA THR A 128 11.34 -5.75 -7.72
C THR A 128 12.12 -6.02 -9.00
N ARG A 129 13.07 -6.93 -8.93
CA ARG A 129 13.75 -7.52 -10.09
C ARG A 129 12.85 -8.59 -10.68
N ILE A 130 12.91 -8.73 -11.99
CA ILE A 130 12.07 -9.66 -12.76
C ILE A 130 12.91 -10.43 -13.77
N SER A 131 12.57 -11.71 -13.93
CA SER A 131 12.97 -12.55 -15.06
C SER A 131 11.77 -12.72 -15.98
N LEU A 132 11.77 -12.06 -17.14
CA LEU A 132 10.65 -12.09 -18.07
C LEU A 132 10.37 -13.51 -18.61
N SER A 133 11.40 -14.33 -18.82
CA SER A 133 11.21 -15.72 -19.26
C SER A 133 10.50 -16.55 -18.19
N ALA A 134 10.91 -16.43 -16.92
CA ALA A 134 10.27 -17.11 -15.80
C ALA A 134 8.85 -16.58 -15.56
N LEU A 135 8.63 -15.26 -15.65
CA LEU A 135 7.29 -14.67 -15.56
C LEU A 135 6.38 -15.26 -16.64
N LEU A 136 6.81 -15.28 -17.90
CA LEU A 136 6.00 -15.84 -18.99
C LEU A 136 5.71 -17.32 -18.78
N HIS A 137 6.67 -18.09 -18.28
CA HIS A 137 6.45 -19.49 -17.94
C HIS A 137 5.33 -19.64 -16.89
N VAL A 138 5.35 -18.82 -15.84
CA VAL A 138 4.32 -18.80 -14.80
C VAL A 138 2.95 -18.41 -15.37
N LEU A 139 2.85 -17.31 -16.11
CA LEU A 139 1.59 -16.80 -16.64
C LEU A 139 0.93 -17.78 -17.61
N ASN A 140 1.74 -18.49 -18.41
CA ASN A 140 1.26 -19.49 -19.36
C ASN A 140 0.66 -20.76 -18.70
N ARG A 141 0.82 -20.95 -17.38
CA ARG A 141 0.14 -22.04 -16.66
C ARG A 141 -1.35 -21.76 -16.43
N TYR A 142 -1.78 -20.50 -16.55
CA TYR A 142 -3.13 -20.07 -16.22
C TYR A 142 -3.87 -19.59 -17.48
N PRO A 143 -5.07 -20.12 -17.79
CA PRO A 143 -5.85 -19.65 -18.93
C PRO A 143 -6.23 -18.17 -18.78
N ALA A 144 -5.74 -17.31 -19.67
CA ALA A 144 -5.92 -15.85 -19.59
C ALA A 144 -7.39 -15.39 -19.74
N GLN A 145 -8.26 -16.26 -20.25
CA GLN A 145 -9.70 -16.01 -20.42
C GLN A 145 -10.49 -16.16 -19.11
N LYS A 146 -9.87 -16.66 -18.03
CA LYS A 146 -10.47 -16.77 -16.69
C LYS A 146 -10.00 -15.64 -15.79
N GLU A 147 -10.74 -15.37 -14.73
CA GLU A 147 -10.33 -14.43 -13.69
C GLU A 147 -9.24 -15.04 -12.80
N TRP A 148 -8.07 -14.40 -12.76
CA TRP A 148 -6.93 -14.83 -11.94
C TRP A 148 -6.34 -13.66 -11.18
N PHE A 149 -6.17 -13.86 -9.87
CA PHE A 149 -5.38 -13.01 -8.99
C PHE A 149 -4.17 -13.79 -8.49
N LEU A 150 -3.00 -13.54 -9.05
CA LEU A 150 -1.77 -14.29 -8.80
C LEU A 150 -0.81 -13.48 -7.94
N ALA A 151 -0.31 -14.03 -6.84
CA ALA A 151 0.67 -13.34 -6.00
C ALA A 151 1.44 -14.30 -5.09
N LYS A 152 2.53 -13.81 -4.48
CA LYS A 152 3.03 -14.42 -3.24
C LYS A 152 2.04 -14.10 -2.11
N ARG A 153 1.48 -15.14 -1.48
CA ARG A 153 0.46 -15.00 -0.44
C ARG A 153 1.07 -14.59 0.90
N LEU A 154 0.61 -13.48 1.44
CA LEU A 154 0.72 -13.11 2.84
C LEU A 154 -0.61 -13.36 3.55
N HIS A 155 -0.57 -13.45 4.87
CA HIS A 155 -1.74 -13.54 5.74
C HIS A 155 -1.36 -12.99 7.11
N ASP A 156 -2.37 -12.65 7.90
CA ASP A 156 -2.18 -12.23 9.28
C ASP A 156 -1.93 -13.44 10.18
N GLU A 157 -0.98 -13.32 11.11
CA GLU A 157 -0.78 -14.31 12.17
C GLU A 157 -1.84 -14.17 13.27
N GLU A 158 -2.29 -12.94 13.53
CA GLU A 158 -3.29 -12.58 14.53
C GLU A 158 -4.19 -11.44 14.03
N ALA A 159 -5.37 -11.30 14.63
CA ALA A 159 -6.32 -10.27 14.24
C ALA A 159 -5.72 -8.86 14.44
N SER A 160 -5.66 -8.06 13.38
CA SER A 160 -4.96 -6.79 13.39
C SER A 160 -5.91 -5.58 13.33
N ILE A 161 -5.54 -4.51 14.03
CA ILE A 161 -6.30 -3.24 14.03
C ILE A 161 -6.28 -2.61 12.63
N ILE A 162 -5.15 -2.67 11.92
CA ILE A 162 -5.01 -2.09 10.58
C ILE A 162 -5.93 -2.76 9.56
N HIS A 163 -6.29 -4.03 9.76
CA HIS A 163 -7.30 -4.73 8.95
C HIS A 163 -8.69 -4.71 9.59
N HIS A 164 -8.93 -3.82 10.57
CA HIS A 164 -10.20 -3.65 11.28
C HIS A 164 -10.75 -4.96 11.88
N TYR A 165 -9.87 -5.86 12.32
CA TYR A 165 -10.23 -7.19 12.82
C TYR A 165 -11.02 -8.05 11.79
N ALA A 166 -10.87 -7.77 10.50
CA ALA A 166 -11.39 -8.63 9.47
C ALA A 166 -10.81 -10.04 9.64
N PHE A 167 -11.67 -11.06 9.53
CA PHE A 167 -11.29 -12.47 9.72
C PHE A 167 -10.70 -12.78 11.10
N SER A 168 -11.12 -12.07 12.16
CA SER A 168 -10.57 -12.25 13.52
C SER A 168 -10.68 -13.66 14.09
N GLU A 169 -11.66 -14.45 13.63
CA GLU A 169 -11.83 -15.85 14.05
C GLU A 169 -10.78 -16.80 13.44
N ASP A 170 -10.31 -16.50 12.23
CA ASP A 170 -9.26 -17.23 11.52
C ASP A 170 -8.48 -16.26 10.62
N PRO A 171 -7.49 -15.52 11.16
CA PRO A 171 -6.72 -14.54 10.39
C PRO A 171 -5.98 -15.15 9.18
N ALA A 172 -5.63 -16.43 9.29
CA ALA A 172 -4.96 -17.16 8.22
C ALA A 172 -5.89 -17.55 7.05
N SER A 173 -7.23 -17.47 7.24
CA SER A 173 -8.22 -17.79 6.21
C SER A 173 -8.16 -16.86 5.00
N PHE A 174 -7.71 -15.62 5.20
CA PHE A 174 -7.64 -14.60 4.16
C PHE A 174 -6.19 -14.34 3.75
N GLY A 175 -5.98 -14.15 2.44
CA GLY A 175 -4.65 -13.94 1.88
C GLY A 175 -4.60 -12.71 1.00
N TYR A 176 -3.54 -11.92 1.16
CA TYR A 176 -3.27 -10.69 0.42
C TYR A 176 -1.87 -10.74 -0.23
N PRO A 177 -1.59 -9.94 -1.27
CA PRO A 177 -0.35 -10.06 -2.02
C PRO A 177 0.83 -9.46 -1.24
N ASP A 178 2.00 -10.07 -1.38
CA ASP A 178 3.28 -9.41 -1.08
C ASP A 178 3.64 -8.46 -2.23
N PRO A 179 3.54 -7.13 -2.06
CA PRO A 179 3.79 -6.18 -3.14
C PRO A 179 5.25 -6.22 -3.63
N ALA A 180 6.20 -6.55 -2.75
CA ALA A 180 7.62 -6.62 -3.08
C ALA A 180 7.96 -7.78 -4.03
N ALA A 181 7.18 -8.87 -3.98
CA ALA A 181 7.29 -10.01 -4.89
C ALA A 181 6.56 -9.78 -6.24
N GLY A 182 5.74 -8.73 -6.34
CA GLY A 182 4.87 -8.48 -7.48
C GLY A 182 3.65 -9.41 -7.52
N TRP A 183 2.65 -9.01 -8.31
CA TRP A 183 1.36 -9.70 -8.42
C TRP A 183 0.73 -9.46 -9.79
N ALA A 184 -0.15 -10.36 -10.22
CA ALA A 184 -0.76 -10.34 -11.54
C ALA A 184 -2.29 -10.40 -11.49
N LEU A 185 -2.91 -9.71 -12.43
CA LEU A 185 -4.33 -9.84 -12.77
C LEU A 185 -4.46 -10.28 -14.23
N SER A 186 -5.34 -11.24 -14.48
CA SER A 186 -5.76 -11.52 -15.85
C SER A 186 -6.66 -10.41 -16.38
N LYS A 187 -6.73 -10.26 -17.71
CA LYS A 187 -7.59 -9.27 -18.37
C LYS A 187 -9.06 -9.29 -17.89
N PRO A 188 -9.76 -10.44 -17.86
CA PRO A 188 -11.17 -10.46 -17.45
C PRO A 188 -11.36 -9.92 -16.03
N LEU A 189 -10.46 -10.27 -15.12
CA LEU A 189 -10.51 -9.77 -13.75
C LEU A 189 -10.28 -8.26 -13.72
N LEU A 190 -9.25 -7.74 -14.38
CA LEU A 190 -8.98 -6.30 -14.40
C LEU A 190 -10.16 -5.51 -15.01
N GLN A 191 -10.82 -6.04 -16.04
CA GLN A 191 -12.01 -5.41 -16.64
C GLN A 191 -13.18 -5.34 -15.65
N ARG A 192 -13.49 -6.44 -14.96
CA ARG A 192 -14.53 -6.47 -13.92
C ARG A 192 -14.24 -5.46 -12.81
N LEU A 193 -12.99 -5.40 -12.34
CA LEU A 193 -12.59 -4.47 -11.28
C LEU A 193 -12.68 -3.01 -11.74
N ALA A 194 -12.27 -2.72 -12.97
CA ALA A 194 -12.37 -1.38 -13.56
C ALA A 194 -13.82 -0.90 -13.65
N GLU A 195 -14.74 -1.75 -14.12
CA GLU A 195 -16.18 -1.45 -14.15
C GLU A 195 -16.71 -1.21 -12.73
N ARG A 196 -16.30 -2.05 -11.77
CA ARG A 196 -16.74 -1.92 -10.39
C ARG A 196 -16.30 -0.61 -9.74
N VAL A 197 -15.05 -0.17 -9.97
CA VAL A 197 -14.55 1.13 -9.48
C VAL A 197 -15.40 2.29 -10.01
N GLN A 198 -15.94 2.18 -11.22
CA GLN A 198 -16.76 3.23 -11.82
C GLN A 198 -18.22 3.20 -11.37
N LEU A 199 -18.77 2.01 -11.12
CA LEU A 199 -20.21 1.82 -10.90
C LEU A 199 -20.63 1.72 -9.44
N GLN A 200 -19.73 1.27 -8.56
CA GLN A 200 -20.06 1.00 -7.17
C GLN A 200 -19.30 1.92 -6.21
N PRO A 201 -19.97 2.51 -5.22
CA PRO A 201 -19.27 3.21 -4.15
C PRO A 201 -18.40 2.21 -3.37
N LEU A 202 -17.20 2.63 -3.00
CA LEU A 202 -16.34 1.85 -2.11
C LEU A 202 -16.98 1.75 -0.72
N LYS A 203 -16.68 0.65 -0.01
CA LYS A 203 -17.15 0.45 1.37
C LYS A 203 -16.46 1.36 2.38
N SER A 204 -15.26 1.83 2.04
CA SER A 204 -14.45 2.74 2.84
C SER A 204 -13.89 3.82 1.92
N ASP A 205 -13.92 5.06 2.40
CA ASP A 205 -13.23 6.18 1.75
C ASP A 205 -11.74 6.21 2.12
N PHE A 206 -11.32 5.45 3.13
CA PHE A 206 -9.93 5.42 3.57
C PHE A 206 -9.16 4.29 2.88
N THR A 207 -7.94 4.62 2.45
CA THR A 207 -6.90 3.66 2.07
C THR A 207 -5.76 3.77 3.06
N ILE A 208 -5.57 2.71 3.87
CA ILE A 208 -4.57 2.63 4.94
C ILE A 208 -3.66 1.40 4.80
N ASP A 209 -4.13 0.31 4.19
CA ASP A 209 -3.28 -0.83 3.81
C ASP A 209 -3.65 -1.35 2.43
N LEU A 210 -2.94 -0.85 1.43
CA LEU A 210 -3.23 -1.07 0.01
C LEU A 210 -3.32 -2.56 -0.36
N LYS A 211 -2.41 -3.39 0.16
CA LYS A 211 -2.33 -4.82 -0.20
C LYS A 211 -3.56 -5.58 0.29
N HIS A 212 -3.99 -5.36 1.54
CA HIS A 212 -5.16 -6.01 2.10
C HIS A 212 -6.44 -5.47 1.45
N GLU A 213 -6.53 -4.16 1.22
CA GLU A 213 -7.68 -3.52 0.58
C GLU A 213 -7.90 -3.98 -0.87
N ILE A 214 -6.84 -4.10 -1.68
CA ILE A 214 -6.93 -4.66 -3.03
C ILE A 214 -7.45 -6.09 -2.96
N ALA A 215 -6.94 -6.92 -2.04
CA ALA A 215 -7.39 -8.30 -1.91
C ALA A 215 -8.88 -8.37 -1.53
N LEU A 216 -9.33 -7.54 -0.59
CA LEU A 216 -10.74 -7.45 -0.19
C LEU A 216 -11.62 -6.96 -1.34
N PHE A 217 -11.15 -5.97 -2.09
CA PHE A 217 -11.83 -5.46 -3.27
C PHE A 217 -11.97 -6.56 -4.32
N ILE A 218 -10.92 -7.32 -4.61
CA ILE A 218 -10.97 -8.42 -5.59
C ILE A 218 -11.92 -9.55 -5.13
N TRP A 219 -11.83 -9.94 -3.85
CA TRP A 219 -12.59 -11.05 -3.29
C TRP A 219 -14.09 -10.79 -3.22
N GLU A 220 -14.50 -9.54 -2.98
CA GLU A 220 -15.92 -9.11 -3.01
C GLU A 220 -16.85 -10.02 -2.20
N GLU A 221 -16.55 -10.25 -0.92
CA GLU A 221 -17.37 -11.12 -0.05
C GLU A 221 -17.61 -12.53 -0.63
N GLY A 222 -16.65 -13.04 -1.42
CA GLY A 222 -16.74 -14.37 -2.03
C GLY A 222 -17.30 -14.39 -3.45
N LYS A 223 -17.70 -13.26 -4.02
CA LYS A 223 -18.16 -13.18 -5.42
C LYS A 223 -17.00 -13.17 -6.43
N GLY A 224 -15.83 -12.71 -6.01
CA GLY A 224 -14.62 -12.68 -6.83
C GLY A 224 -13.62 -13.78 -6.47
N PRO A 225 -12.54 -13.94 -7.27
CA PRO A 225 -11.54 -14.96 -7.01
C PRO A 225 -10.75 -14.65 -5.74
N ARG A 226 -10.33 -15.70 -5.04
CA ARG A 226 -9.31 -15.59 -4.00
C ARG A 226 -7.93 -15.47 -4.64
N LEU A 227 -6.98 -14.93 -3.89
CA LEU A 227 -5.57 -14.92 -4.26
C LEU A 227 -5.08 -16.36 -4.47
N THR A 228 -4.50 -16.61 -5.64
CA THR A 228 -3.82 -17.85 -5.99
C THR A 228 -2.34 -17.69 -5.72
N ALA A 229 -1.80 -18.52 -4.82
CA ALA A 229 -0.39 -18.46 -4.43
C ALA A 229 0.52 -18.91 -5.58
N VAL A 230 1.53 -18.11 -5.89
CA VAL A 230 2.54 -18.40 -6.91
C VAL A 230 3.93 -18.48 -6.25
N PRO A 231 4.53 -19.69 -6.14
CA PRO A 231 5.81 -19.86 -5.44
C PRO A 231 6.99 -19.20 -6.16
N GLU A 232 6.88 -18.97 -7.46
CA GLU A 232 7.92 -18.30 -8.27
C GLU A 232 7.92 -16.78 -8.08
N PHE A 233 6.89 -16.19 -7.45
CA PHE A 233 6.94 -14.78 -7.06
C PHE A 233 7.64 -14.69 -5.70
N CYS A 234 8.87 -14.20 -5.71
CA CYS A 234 9.73 -14.22 -4.52
C CYS A 234 10.11 -12.81 -4.08
N THR A 235 10.31 -12.66 -2.77
CA THR A 235 10.96 -11.48 -2.17
C THR A 235 12.44 -11.75 -1.98
N GLU A 236 12.78 -12.99 -1.62
CA GLU A 236 14.15 -13.46 -1.43
C GLU A 236 14.65 -14.22 -2.65
N THR A 237 15.96 -14.24 -2.87
CA THR A 237 16.55 -15.02 -3.96
C THR A 237 16.51 -16.50 -3.61
N ARG A 238 15.79 -17.30 -4.41
CA ARG A 238 15.71 -18.77 -4.32
C ARG A 238 15.74 -19.36 -5.74
N GLU A 239 15.87 -20.67 -5.84
CA GLU A 239 15.76 -21.36 -7.12
C GLU A 239 14.36 -21.13 -7.74
N ASN A 240 14.31 -20.98 -9.07
CA ASN A 240 13.08 -20.82 -9.86
C ASN A 240 12.26 -19.55 -9.59
N CYS A 241 12.83 -18.52 -8.97
CA CYS A 241 12.16 -17.24 -8.78
C CYS A 241 12.03 -16.46 -10.10
N ALA A 242 10.80 -16.06 -10.43
CA ALA A 242 10.47 -15.10 -11.47
C ALA A 242 10.68 -13.64 -11.03
N THR A 243 10.55 -13.37 -9.73
CA THR A 243 10.80 -12.06 -9.13
C THR A 243 11.67 -12.17 -7.89
N THR A 244 12.41 -11.12 -7.57
CA THR A 244 13.14 -10.96 -6.31
C THR A 244 13.11 -9.49 -5.88
N PHE A 245 13.21 -9.22 -4.59
CA PHE A 245 13.25 -7.87 -4.06
C PHE A 245 14.66 -7.51 -3.59
N THR A 246 15.07 -6.27 -3.84
CA THR A 246 16.47 -5.86 -3.62
C THR A 246 16.72 -5.43 -2.18
N THR A 247 16.06 -4.37 -1.70
CA THR A 247 16.22 -3.88 -0.32
C THR A 247 15.15 -2.86 0.04
N TYR A 248 14.71 -2.87 1.31
CA TYR A 248 13.86 -1.81 1.88
C TYR A 248 14.69 -0.65 2.44
N LEU A 249 15.98 -0.86 2.71
CA LEU A 249 16.92 0.17 3.16
C LEU A 249 17.89 0.50 2.03
N PRO A 250 17.66 1.59 1.29
CA PRO A 250 18.53 1.97 0.20
C PRO A 250 19.91 2.44 0.71
N SER A 251 20.90 2.35 -0.15
CA SER A 251 22.26 2.82 0.10
C SER A 251 22.62 3.91 -0.91
N CYS A 252 22.35 5.17 -0.55
CA CYS A 252 22.56 6.32 -1.44
C CYS A 252 23.78 7.18 -1.09
N GLY A 253 24.64 6.69 -0.19
CA GLY A 253 25.84 7.36 0.27
C GLY A 253 25.89 7.50 1.78
N ASP A 254 26.59 8.54 2.24
CA ASP A 254 26.74 8.83 3.66
C ASP A 254 25.41 9.31 4.28
N PRO A 255 25.08 8.89 5.51
CA PRO A 255 23.89 9.36 6.20
C PRO A 255 23.88 10.88 6.38
N VAL A 256 22.72 11.52 6.19
CA VAL A 256 22.50 12.95 6.47
C VAL A 256 23.09 13.33 7.82
N VAL A 257 23.77 14.46 7.99
CA VAL A 257 24.40 14.84 9.28
C VAL A 257 23.35 15.06 10.39
N LYS A 258 23.65 14.72 11.65
CA LYS A 258 22.69 14.86 12.79
C LYS A 258 22.06 16.26 12.86
N LYS A 259 22.87 17.32 12.65
CA LYS A 259 22.45 18.73 12.70
C LYS A 259 21.51 19.14 11.56
N ASN A 260 21.37 18.33 10.51
CA ASN A 260 20.46 18.62 9.40
C ASN A 260 19.07 18.01 9.61
N VAL A 261 18.80 17.41 10.78
CA VAL A 261 17.49 16.89 11.17
C VAL A 261 17.04 17.58 12.46
N PHE A 262 15.93 18.30 12.37
CA PHE A 262 15.24 18.85 13.53
C PHE A 262 14.08 17.93 13.91
N VAL A 263 14.02 17.53 15.19
CA VAL A 263 13.00 16.62 15.70
C VAL A 263 11.96 17.39 16.51
N ALA A 264 10.69 17.23 16.14
CA ALA A 264 9.55 17.77 16.84
C ALA A 264 8.75 16.62 17.47
N VAL A 265 8.73 16.54 18.80
CA VAL A 265 7.95 15.53 19.52
C VAL A 265 6.63 16.14 19.96
N LYS A 266 5.51 15.63 19.45
CA LYS A 266 4.16 15.99 19.89
C LYS A 266 3.81 15.20 21.15
N THR A 267 3.43 15.90 22.21
CA THR A 267 2.95 15.30 23.47
C THR A 267 1.80 16.14 24.05
N CYS A 268 1.30 15.76 25.22
CA CYS A 268 0.40 16.56 26.04
C CYS A 268 0.68 16.34 27.53
N GLN A 269 0.16 17.22 28.38
CA GLN A 269 0.39 17.19 29.84
C GLN A 269 0.21 15.80 30.45
N LYS A 270 -0.79 15.05 29.98
CA LYS A 270 -1.10 13.68 30.45
C LYS A 270 0.08 12.72 30.33
N PHE A 271 0.94 12.89 29.33
CA PHE A 271 1.98 11.92 28.98
C PHE A 271 3.40 12.35 29.38
N HIS A 272 3.54 13.51 30.04
CA HIS A 272 4.82 14.04 30.52
C HIS A 272 5.55 13.05 31.44
N SER A 273 4.84 12.37 32.35
CA SER A 273 5.46 11.45 33.32
C SER A 273 5.64 10.02 32.79
N GLU A 274 4.92 9.63 31.74
CA GLU A 274 4.85 8.23 31.30
C GLU A 274 5.58 7.98 29.97
N ARG A 275 5.34 8.80 28.94
CA ARG A 275 5.83 8.54 27.58
C ARG A 275 7.09 9.31 27.26
N VAL A 276 7.13 10.59 27.62
CA VAL A 276 8.30 11.44 27.39
C VAL A 276 9.58 10.84 27.98
N PRO A 277 9.61 10.32 29.23
CA PRO A 277 10.84 9.74 29.80
C PRO A 277 11.36 8.57 28.98
N VAL A 278 10.48 7.79 28.34
CA VAL A 278 10.87 6.69 27.44
C VAL A 278 11.59 7.24 26.21
N VAL A 279 11.06 8.30 25.58
CA VAL A 279 11.74 8.99 24.47
C VAL A 279 13.14 9.46 24.90
N LYS A 280 13.26 10.09 26.08
CA LYS A 280 14.55 10.58 26.60
C LYS A 280 15.56 9.48 26.87
N ALA A 281 15.09 8.37 27.45
CA ALA A 281 15.94 7.22 27.77
C ALA A 281 16.36 6.40 26.55
N THR A 282 15.67 6.55 25.41
CA THR A 282 15.87 5.70 24.23
C THR A 282 16.54 6.44 23.08
N TRP A 283 15.76 6.95 22.13
CA TRP A 283 16.24 7.44 20.84
C TRP A 283 16.57 8.93 20.83
N GLU A 284 16.16 9.72 21.83
CA GLU A 284 16.47 11.18 21.90
C GLU A 284 17.98 11.44 21.80
N LYS A 285 18.81 10.60 22.41
CA LYS A 285 20.29 10.73 22.40
C LYS A 285 20.90 10.79 21.00
N ASP A 286 20.18 10.35 19.98
CA ASP A 286 20.61 10.41 18.59
C ASP A 286 20.23 11.68 17.83
N ALA A 287 19.36 12.52 18.42
CA ALA A 287 18.98 13.81 17.88
C ALA A 287 20.04 14.88 18.21
N ALA A 288 20.31 15.78 17.25
CA ALA A 288 21.09 16.99 17.53
C ALA A 288 20.21 18.17 17.96
N PHE A 289 19.02 18.28 17.35
CA PHE A 289 18.04 19.31 17.66
C PHE A 289 16.68 18.63 17.91
N ILE A 290 16.10 18.90 19.07
CA ILE A 290 14.82 18.33 19.48
C ILE A 290 14.04 19.36 20.31
N GLU A 291 12.74 19.47 20.06
CA GLU A 291 11.80 20.21 20.89
C GLU A 291 10.56 19.36 21.19
N TYR A 292 10.03 19.49 22.41
CA TYR A 292 8.80 18.84 22.85
C TYR A 292 7.65 19.84 22.80
N TYR A 293 6.61 19.54 22.03
CA TYR A 293 5.44 20.39 21.85
C TYR A 293 4.24 19.83 22.59
N SER A 294 3.81 20.56 23.62
CA SER A 294 2.73 20.17 24.51
C SER A 294 1.64 21.25 24.54
N ASP A 295 0.51 20.95 25.16
CA ASP A 295 -0.54 21.92 25.47
C ASP A 295 -0.13 22.87 26.62
N VAL A 296 0.79 22.43 27.49
CA VAL A 296 1.34 23.22 28.59
C VAL A 296 2.87 23.33 28.53
N SER A 297 3.42 24.43 29.02
CA SER A 297 4.87 24.57 29.22
C SER A 297 5.30 23.92 30.53
N ASP A 298 6.33 23.09 30.48
CA ASP A 298 6.87 22.34 31.61
C ASP A 298 8.39 22.40 31.58
N ALA A 299 8.97 23.08 32.57
CA ALA A 299 10.41 23.31 32.67
C ALA A 299 11.22 22.05 32.99
N SER A 300 10.58 20.96 33.46
CA SER A 300 11.26 19.70 33.76
C SER A 300 11.55 18.86 32.50
N ILE A 301 10.77 19.05 31.44
CA ILE A 301 10.87 18.37 30.12
C ILE A 301 11.32 19.35 29.00
N PRO A 302 11.62 20.60 29.37
CA PRO A 302 11.40 21.81 28.57
C PRO A 302 10.37 21.70 27.43
N THR A 303 9.07 21.53 27.74
CA THR A 303 8.02 21.59 26.70
C THR A 303 7.70 23.02 26.26
N ILE A 304 7.30 23.15 25.00
CA ILE A 304 6.87 24.41 24.37
C ILE A 304 5.38 24.32 24.07
N SER A 305 4.60 25.24 24.64
CA SER A 305 3.21 25.46 24.24
C SER A 305 3.13 26.44 23.07
N LEU A 306 2.51 26.00 21.97
CA LEU A 306 2.26 26.83 20.78
C LEU A 306 0.86 27.46 20.78
N GLY A 307 0.18 27.48 21.93
CA GLY A 307 -1.19 28.00 22.06
C GLY A 307 -2.25 27.13 21.38
N VAL A 308 -1.94 25.87 21.09
CA VAL A 308 -2.89 24.90 20.53
C VAL A 308 -3.36 23.97 21.64
N PRO A 309 -4.66 23.98 22.02
CA PRO A 309 -5.16 23.11 23.06
C PRO A 309 -5.10 21.64 22.65
N ASN A 310 -5.06 20.74 23.63
CA ASN A 310 -5.21 19.31 23.38
C ASN A 310 -6.66 18.99 22.93
N THR A 311 -6.81 18.11 21.95
CA THR A 311 -8.11 17.66 21.44
C THR A 311 -8.11 16.13 21.33
N GLU A 312 -9.27 15.49 21.45
CA GLU A 312 -9.38 14.03 21.24
C GLU A 312 -9.37 13.64 19.74
N ARG A 313 -9.68 14.60 18.87
CA ARG A 313 -9.73 14.43 17.40
C ARG A 313 -9.14 15.66 16.72
N GLY A 314 -8.54 15.46 15.55
CA GLY A 314 -8.07 16.57 14.69
C GLY A 314 -6.79 17.24 15.19
N HIS A 315 -5.73 16.47 15.41
CA HIS A 315 -4.42 16.97 15.87
C HIS A 315 -3.63 17.82 14.84
N CYS A 316 -4.23 18.13 13.69
CA CYS A 316 -3.59 18.89 12.61
C CYS A 316 -3.13 20.29 13.05
N GLY A 317 -3.84 20.92 13.99
CA GLY A 317 -3.50 22.26 14.49
C GLY A 317 -2.09 22.33 15.08
N LYS A 318 -1.69 21.31 15.86
CA LYS A 318 -0.36 21.24 16.47
C LYS A 318 0.72 21.03 15.41
N THR A 319 0.47 20.16 14.43
CA THR A 319 1.38 19.94 13.29
C THR A 319 1.61 21.22 12.48
N PHE A 320 0.55 21.98 12.17
CA PHE A 320 0.70 23.26 11.46
C PHE A 320 1.46 24.31 12.29
N ALA A 321 1.27 24.34 13.61
CA ALA A 321 2.01 25.25 14.49
C ALA A 321 3.51 24.90 14.52
N ILE A 322 3.84 23.61 14.56
CA ILE A 322 5.22 23.10 14.48
C ILE A 322 5.86 23.50 13.14
N LEU A 323 5.16 23.29 12.02
CA LEU A 323 5.64 23.69 10.70
C LEU A 323 5.95 25.19 10.61
N ARG A 324 5.05 26.04 11.13
CA ARG A 324 5.27 27.50 11.17
C ARG A 324 6.48 27.88 12.03
N ARG A 325 6.68 27.20 13.17
CA ARG A 325 7.84 27.43 14.04
C ARG A 325 9.15 26.99 13.41
N PHE A 326 9.16 25.86 12.71
CA PHE A 326 10.33 25.39 11.98
C PHE A 326 10.76 26.39 10.89
N LEU A 327 9.78 26.98 10.20
CA LEU A 327 10.01 27.95 9.13
C LEU A 327 10.31 29.39 9.61
N SER A 328 10.07 29.71 10.89
CA SER A 328 10.18 31.10 11.39
C SER A 328 11.61 31.54 11.74
N GLY A 329 12.57 30.62 11.75
CA GLY A 329 13.93 30.88 12.25
C GLY A 329 14.05 30.85 13.77
N ALA A 330 12.98 30.51 14.50
CA ALA A 330 13.01 30.36 15.95
C ALA A 330 13.76 29.10 16.44
N VAL A 331 14.07 28.18 15.52
CA VAL A 331 14.79 26.94 15.79
C VAL A 331 16.06 26.86 14.94
N PRO A 332 17.07 26.05 15.32
CA PRO A 332 18.26 25.85 14.51
C PRO A 332 17.92 25.42 13.08
N LYS A 333 18.64 25.97 12.10
CA LYS A 333 18.45 25.62 10.70
C LYS A 333 18.78 24.14 10.47
N ALA A 334 17.84 23.42 9.87
CA ALA A 334 17.99 22.03 9.44
C ALA A 334 17.34 21.85 8.07
N ASP A 335 17.79 20.85 7.32
CA ASP A 335 17.21 20.52 6.00
C ASP A 335 15.95 19.67 6.14
N TRP A 336 15.84 18.91 7.23
CA TRP A 336 14.77 17.96 7.48
C TRP A 336 14.04 18.27 8.79
N LEU A 337 12.72 18.22 8.75
CA LEU A 337 11.84 18.24 9.91
C LEU A 337 11.23 16.84 10.09
N LEU A 338 11.46 16.23 11.25
CA LEU A 338 10.80 15.00 11.68
C LEU A 338 9.72 15.37 12.71
N ILE A 339 8.48 14.93 12.53
CA ILE A 339 7.37 15.19 13.46
C ILE A 339 6.83 13.87 13.97
N VAL A 340 7.14 13.53 15.22
CA VAL A 340 6.74 12.25 15.82
C VAL A 340 5.82 12.47 17.02
N ASP A 341 5.03 11.45 17.35
CA ASP A 341 4.26 11.42 18.60
C ASP A 341 5.12 10.83 19.74
N ASP A 342 4.70 11.07 20.98
CA ASP A 342 5.42 10.63 22.19
C ASP A 342 5.42 9.11 22.43
N ASP A 343 4.61 8.37 21.69
CA ASP A 343 4.56 6.91 21.63
C ASP A 343 5.24 6.33 20.37
N THR A 344 5.92 7.16 19.58
CA THR A 344 6.69 6.69 18.41
C THR A 344 8.07 6.15 18.81
N LEU A 345 8.38 4.93 18.34
CA LEU A 345 9.74 4.39 18.37
C LEU A 345 10.41 4.59 17.01
N ILE A 346 11.53 5.31 16.98
CA ILE A 346 12.24 5.59 15.73
C ILE A 346 13.76 5.38 15.85
N SER A 347 14.36 4.88 14.78
CA SER A 347 15.82 4.80 14.64
C SER A 347 16.33 5.98 13.81
N LEU A 348 16.76 7.07 14.48
CA LEU A 348 17.35 8.23 13.81
C LEU A 348 18.55 7.89 12.92
N PRO A 349 19.45 6.94 13.27
CA PRO A 349 20.52 6.51 12.35
C PRO A 349 19.98 5.91 11.04
N ARG A 350 18.94 5.06 11.10
CA ARG A 350 18.33 4.47 9.90
C ARG A 350 17.57 5.52 9.10
N LEU A 351 16.85 6.42 9.77
CA LEU A 351 16.19 7.56 9.12
C LEU A 351 17.20 8.41 8.34
N ARG A 352 18.33 8.80 8.96
CA ARG A 352 19.38 9.59 8.29
C ARG A 352 19.98 8.90 7.07
N ARG A 353 20.04 7.56 7.08
CA ARG A 353 20.44 6.75 5.92
C ARG A 353 19.35 6.74 4.83
N LEU A 354 18.08 6.72 5.18
CA LEU A 354 16.99 6.87 4.21
C LEU A 354 17.00 8.27 3.58
N LEU A 355 17.11 9.32 4.40
CA LEU A 355 17.07 10.71 3.96
C LEU A 355 18.19 11.06 2.98
N CYS A 356 19.35 10.38 3.01
CA CYS A 356 20.44 10.64 2.06
C CYS A 356 20.09 10.32 0.60
N CYS A 357 19.02 9.55 0.38
CA CYS A 357 18.52 9.24 -0.96
C CYS A 357 17.72 10.39 -1.60
N TYR A 358 17.26 11.34 -0.80
CA TYR A 358 16.36 12.40 -1.22
C TYR A 358 17.09 13.73 -1.29
N ASN A 359 16.72 14.55 -2.26
CA ASN A 359 17.22 15.91 -2.38
C ASN A 359 16.42 16.83 -1.45
N PRO A 360 17.02 17.42 -0.40
CA PRO A 360 16.30 18.28 0.55
C PRO A 360 15.80 19.60 -0.07
N LYS A 361 16.22 19.93 -1.31
CA LYS A 361 15.73 21.09 -2.05
C LYS A 361 14.47 20.79 -2.87
N GLU A 362 14.07 19.53 -2.97
CA GLU A 362 12.81 19.13 -3.61
C GLU A 362 11.70 19.08 -2.56
N ALA A 363 10.49 19.43 -2.95
CA ALA A 363 9.32 19.25 -2.10
C ALA A 363 9.10 17.74 -1.89
N VAL A 364 9.31 17.26 -0.66
CA VAL A 364 9.16 15.86 -0.30
C VAL A 364 8.60 15.74 1.12
N SER A 365 7.66 14.83 1.29
CA SER A 365 7.19 14.32 2.58
C SER A 365 7.36 12.82 2.55
N LEU A 366 7.91 12.25 3.63
CA LEU A 366 8.14 10.83 3.79
C LEU A 366 7.36 10.37 5.03
N GLY A 367 6.74 9.21 4.93
CA GLY A 367 5.97 8.62 6.02
C GLY A 367 5.05 7.54 5.49
N GLU A 368 4.28 6.94 6.38
CA GLU A 368 3.24 5.99 6.01
C GLU A 368 2.11 6.73 5.29
N ARG A 369 1.83 6.33 4.05
CA ARG A 369 0.97 7.08 3.13
C ARG A 369 -0.44 6.53 3.16
N TYR A 370 -1.39 7.37 3.57
CA TYR A 370 -2.82 7.08 3.53
C TYR A 370 -3.53 7.87 2.44
N GLY A 371 -4.72 7.39 2.07
CA GLY A 371 -5.61 8.00 1.11
C GLY A 371 -6.98 8.26 1.70
N PHE A 372 -7.63 9.35 1.27
CA PHE A 372 -9.04 9.61 1.53
C PHE A 372 -9.77 9.89 0.21
N GLY A 373 -10.86 9.16 -0.05
CA GLY A 373 -11.71 9.32 -1.23
C GLY A 373 -10.98 9.11 -2.56
N LEU A 374 -9.99 8.20 -2.62
CA LEU A 374 -9.06 8.16 -3.76
C LEU A 374 -9.75 7.82 -5.09
N VAL A 375 -10.86 7.08 -5.09
CA VAL A 375 -11.64 6.78 -6.31
C VAL A 375 -12.44 8.01 -6.78
N GLN A 376 -12.81 8.91 -5.87
CA GLN A 376 -13.59 10.13 -6.13
C GLN A 376 -12.72 11.37 -6.26
N LYS A 377 -11.45 11.23 -6.67
CA LYS A 377 -10.46 12.32 -6.77
C LYS A 377 -10.17 13.03 -5.44
N GLY A 378 -10.12 12.27 -4.35
CA GLY A 378 -9.69 12.76 -3.05
C GLY A 378 -8.18 13.01 -2.97
N TYR A 379 -7.57 12.77 -1.81
CA TYR A 379 -6.19 13.17 -1.56
C TYR A 379 -5.38 12.14 -0.76
N SER A 380 -4.07 12.17 -0.95
CA SER A 380 -3.10 11.41 -0.17
C SER A 380 -2.55 12.27 0.98
N TYR A 381 -2.16 11.64 2.07
CA TYR A 381 -1.47 12.29 3.18
C TYR A 381 -0.56 11.30 3.91
N THR A 382 0.45 11.80 4.63
CA THR A 382 1.25 10.98 5.54
C THR A 382 0.59 10.96 6.92
N THR A 383 0.37 9.77 7.48
CA THR A 383 -0.24 9.66 8.82
C THR A 383 0.74 10.13 9.89
N GLY A 384 0.28 10.98 10.81
CA GLY A 384 1.14 11.56 11.86
C GLY A 384 1.72 10.52 12.83
N GLY A 385 1.01 9.40 13.06
CA GLY A 385 1.50 8.32 13.90
C GLY A 385 2.63 7.50 13.27
N GLY A 386 2.90 7.69 11.97
CA GLY A 386 4.02 7.06 11.27
C GLY A 386 5.35 7.80 11.44
N GLY A 387 5.31 9.05 11.94
CA GLY A 387 6.47 9.95 12.05
C GLY A 387 6.75 10.78 10.80
#